data_AF-A0A3D9BMT7-F1
#
_entry.id   AF-A0A3D9BMT7-F1
#
_cell.length_a   1.000
_cell.length_b   1.000
_cell.length_c   1.000
_cell.angle_alpha   90.00
_cell.angle_beta   90.00
_cell.angle_gamma   90.00
#
_symmetry.space_group_name_H-M   'P 1'
#
loop_
_entity.id
_entity.type
_entity.pdbx_description
1 polymer ?
#
loop_
_entity_poly.entity_id
_entity_poly.type
_entity_poly.pdbx_seq_one_letter_code
_entity_poly.pdbx_strand_id
1 'polypeptide(L)'
;MQNLNREQYTNALEGWIYAKTNLKSLDELFPANYIFNLSTEQVNWLRKTNLNKEFCVEMGVIEGRLNIMLCPLDEKGNRIEVGDIPYSVFEPLNEDIKLTEIQTYSVVKNVVLSKEMRKIDHDSDMYYPIASKPIMEQDKAVDSIESWQNNGQDWFYAEYKQNGGKSVFNKFYVPSDKICYGDQEMSFVCSFGLKYSEIYQKQLPALIFISIHKDLGGSVETISNTYDWAKPCPPVCKIPDFDI
;
A
#
# COMPACT_ATOMS: atom_id res chain seq x y z
N MET A 1 7.13 10.27 17.71
CA MET A 1 6.24 10.55 16.57
C MET A 1 6.36 12.02 16.17
N GLN A 2 6.48 12.32 14.88
CA GLN A 2 6.45 13.70 14.35
C GLN A 2 5.02 14.05 13.92
N ASN A 3 4.56 15.26 14.25
CA ASN A 3 3.20 15.71 13.97
C ASN A 3 3.18 17.08 13.26
N LEU A 4 2.11 17.31 12.50
CA LEU A 4 1.78 18.59 11.89
C LEU A 4 0.58 19.20 12.59
N ASN A 5 0.67 20.48 12.94
CA ASN A 5 -0.50 21.26 13.28
C ASN A 5 -1.31 21.61 12.02
N ARG A 6 -2.48 22.23 12.20
CA ARG A 6 -3.38 22.60 11.09
C ARG A 6 -2.72 23.44 9.99
N GLU A 7 -1.93 24.45 10.35
CA GLU A 7 -1.27 25.35 9.39
C GLU A 7 -0.20 24.60 8.60
N GLN A 8 0.65 23.83 9.30
CA GLN A 8 1.69 23.02 8.67
C GLN A 8 1.11 21.97 7.74
N TYR A 9 -0.01 21.35 8.13
CA TYR A 9 -0.73 20.39 7.31
C TYR A 9 -1.26 21.03 6.02
N THR A 10 -1.92 22.20 6.12
CA THR A 10 -2.42 22.92 4.93
C THR A 10 -1.27 23.30 4.00
N ASN A 11 -0.18 23.86 4.55
CA ASN A 11 1.01 24.22 3.77
C ASN A 11 1.62 22.99 3.08
N ALA A 12 1.64 21.83 3.74
CA ALA A 12 2.14 20.59 3.15
C ALA A 12 1.30 20.14 1.94
N LEU A 13 -0.03 20.21 2.04
CA LEU A 13 -0.94 19.88 0.94
C LEU A 13 -0.76 20.83 -0.25
N GLU A 14 -0.72 22.13 0.00
CA GLU A 14 -0.51 23.14 -1.04
C GLU A 14 0.86 22.95 -1.72
N GLY A 15 1.90 22.64 -0.94
CA GLY A 15 3.21 22.29 -1.45
C GLY A 15 3.18 21.10 -2.42
N TRP A 16 2.42 20.06 -2.09
CA TRP A 16 2.22 18.92 -2.99
C TRP A 16 1.44 19.29 -4.26
N ILE A 17 0.34 20.03 -4.12
CA ILE A 17 -0.48 20.49 -5.25
C ILE A 17 0.35 21.32 -6.23
N TYR A 18 1.24 22.18 -5.72
CA TYR A 18 2.16 22.94 -6.55
C TYR A 18 3.19 22.01 -7.22
N ALA A 19 3.88 21.18 -6.44
CA ALA A 19 4.96 20.34 -6.92
C ALA A 19 4.52 19.38 -8.03
N LYS A 20 3.34 18.76 -7.93
CA LYS A 20 2.86 17.80 -8.94
C LYS A 20 2.53 18.42 -10.31
N THR A 21 2.47 19.75 -10.40
CA THR A 21 2.29 20.48 -11.65
C THR A 21 3.62 21.01 -12.22
N ASN A 22 4.75 20.69 -11.59
CA ASN A 22 6.08 21.08 -12.01
C ASN A 22 6.97 19.83 -12.15
N LEU A 23 7.30 19.46 -13.39
CA LEU A 23 8.13 18.28 -13.67
C LEU A 23 9.46 18.28 -12.92
N LYS A 24 10.13 19.44 -12.84
CA LYS A 24 11.43 19.53 -12.15
C LYS A 24 11.28 19.21 -10.66
N SER A 25 10.18 19.65 -10.05
CA SER A 25 9.88 19.35 -8.65
C SER A 25 9.60 17.87 -8.45
N LEU A 26 8.93 17.20 -9.39
CA LEU A 26 8.69 15.74 -9.32
C LEU A 26 9.99 14.94 -9.43
N ASP A 27 10.90 15.33 -10.32
CA ASP A 27 12.22 14.67 -10.44
C ASP A 27 13.00 14.74 -9.12
N GLU A 28 12.98 15.89 -8.44
CA GLU A 28 13.67 16.11 -7.16
C GLU A 28 13.00 15.39 -5.98
N LEU A 29 11.67 15.24 -6.01
CA LEU A 29 10.88 14.65 -4.92
C LEU A 29 10.86 13.12 -4.91
N PHE A 30 11.17 12.46 -6.03
CA PHE A 30 11.08 11.01 -6.16
C PHE A 30 12.41 10.35 -6.56
N PRO A 31 13.42 10.35 -5.68
CA PRO A 31 14.58 9.48 -5.86
C PRO A 31 14.18 8.00 -5.78
N ALA A 32 14.85 7.17 -6.55
CA ALA A 32 14.54 5.74 -6.68
C ALA A 32 14.55 5.01 -5.31
N ASN A 33 15.61 5.15 -4.52
CA ASN A 33 15.82 4.34 -3.33
C ASN A 33 15.15 4.86 -2.05
N TYR A 34 14.05 5.59 -2.16
CA TYR A 34 13.40 6.24 -1.01
C TYR A 34 12.13 5.48 -0.59
N ILE A 35 11.82 5.54 0.70
CA ILE A 35 10.68 4.89 1.34
C ILE A 35 10.06 5.82 2.38
N PHE A 36 8.89 5.44 2.89
CA PHE A 36 8.32 6.02 4.11
C PHE A 36 8.40 5.00 5.25
N ASN A 37 8.79 5.46 6.43
CA ASN A 37 8.79 4.65 7.64
C ASN A 37 7.60 5.02 8.53
N LEU A 38 6.71 4.07 8.78
CA LEU A 38 5.62 4.20 9.74
C LEU A 38 5.99 3.49 11.04
N SER A 39 6.25 4.29 12.06
CA SER A 39 6.56 3.80 13.40
C SER A 39 5.34 3.16 14.07
N THR A 40 5.60 2.27 15.02
CA THR A 40 4.55 1.66 15.86
C THR A 40 3.70 2.69 16.59
N GLU A 41 4.28 3.81 17.02
CA GLU A 41 3.54 4.90 17.66
C GLU A 41 2.49 5.51 16.71
N GLN A 42 2.84 5.72 15.44
CA GLN A 42 1.94 6.24 14.41
C GLN A 42 0.82 5.25 14.08
N VAL A 43 1.14 3.97 13.94
CA VAL A 43 0.15 2.90 13.69
C VAL A 43 -0.83 2.80 14.87
N ASN A 44 -0.33 2.86 16.10
CA ASN A 44 -1.16 2.83 17.31
C ASN A 44 -2.04 4.07 17.44
N TRP A 45 -1.53 5.25 17.07
CA TRP A 45 -2.32 6.48 17.03
C TRP A 45 -3.47 6.35 16.03
N LEU A 46 -3.19 5.86 14.83
CA LEU A 46 -4.18 5.67 13.77
C LEU A 46 -5.26 4.68 14.19
N ARG A 47 -4.87 3.55 14.79
CA ARG A 47 -5.78 2.53 15.33
C ARG A 47 -6.77 3.10 16.36
N LYS A 48 -6.30 3.99 17.24
CA LYS A 48 -7.13 4.58 18.29
C LYS A 48 -8.08 5.66 17.76
N THR A 49 -7.67 6.35 16.70
CA THR A 49 -8.35 7.57 16.24
C THR A 49 -9.30 7.29 15.07
N ASN A 50 -8.97 6.30 14.22
CA ASN A 50 -9.78 5.98 13.04
C ASN A 50 -11.02 5.17 13.42
N LEU A 51 -12.20 5.65 13.01
CA LEU A 51 -13.49 5.02 13.28
C LEU A 51 -14.10 4.35 12.04
N ASN A 52 -13.34 4.26 10.95
CA ASN A 52 -13.80 3.72 9.67
C ASN A 52 -13.05 2.43 9.26
N LYS A 53 -13.61 1.71 8.28
CA LYS A 53 -12.97 0.53 7.68
C LYS A 53 -11.75 0.89 6.85
N GLU A 54 -11.64 2.14 6.43
CA GLU A 54 -10.49 2.68 5.71
C GLU A 54 -9.92 3.87 6.47
N PHE A 55 -8.69 4.24 6.17
CA PHE A 55 -8.11 5.53 6.53
C PHE A 55 -7.51 6.18 5.28
N CYS A 56 -7.23 7.47 5.36
CA CYS A 56 -6.67 8.24 4.26
C CYS A 56 -5.17 8.47 4.51
N VAL A 57 -4.36 8.25 3.49
CA VAL A 57 -2.97 8.69 3.44
C VAL A 57 -2.87 9.81 2.44
N GLU A 58 -2.46 10.99 2.88
CA GLU A 58 -2.37 12.17 2.03
C GLU A 58 -0.92 12.55 1.76
N MET A 59 -0.67 12.98 0.53
CA MET A 59 0.66 13.43 0.11
C MET A 59 0.86 14.90 0.48
N GLY A 60 2.05 15.21 0.99
CA GLY A 60 2.44 16.58 1.32
C GLY A 60 3.89 16.86 1.00
N VAL A 61 4.24 18.13 0.81
CA VAL A 61 5.64 18.58 0.65
C VAL A 61 5.99 19.51 1.80
N ILE A 62 7.00 19.13 2.59
CA ILE A 62 7.50 19.90 3.73
C ILE A 62 8.99 20.12 3.51
N GLU A 63 9.40 21.39 3.48
CA GLU A 63 10.82 21.77 3.26
C GLU A 63 11.44 21.11 2.01
N GLY A 64 10.67 21.01 0.92
CA GLY A 64 11.12 20.39 -0.33
C GLY A 64 11.25 18.87 -0.29
N ARG A 65 10.77 18.20 0.76
CA ARG A 65 10.73 16.74 0.89
C ARG A 65 9.29 16.24 0.77
N LEU A 66 9.11 15.11 0.12
CA LEU A 66 7.82 14.44 0.03
C LEU A 66 7.49 13.77 1.37
N ASN A 67 6.22 13.78 1.76
CA ASN A 67 5.73 13.19 3.00
C ASN A 67 4.38 12.51 2.77
N ILE A 68 4.08 11.52 3.61
CA ILE A 68 2.74 10.99 3.79
C ILE A 68 2.18 11.43 5.15
N MET A 69 0.92 11.84 5.17
CA MET A 69 0.18 12.23 6.37
C MET A 69 -0.93 11.23 6.64
N LEU A 70 -1.02 10.74 7.87
CA LEU A 70 -2.00 9.74 8.27
C LEU A 70 -3.29 10.41 8.74
N CYS A 71 -4.32 10.37 7.90
CA CYS A 71 -5.60 11.03 8.13
C CYS A 71 -6.69 10.02 8.56
N PRO A 72 -7.10 10.01 9.83
CA PRO A 72 -8.19 9.16 10.31
C PRO A 72 -9.54 9.67 9.81
N LEU A 73 -10.47 8.74 9.65
CA LEU A 73 -11.83 8.97 9.18
C LEU A 73 -12.86 8.62 10.27
N ASP A 74 -13.97 9.35 10.29
CA ASP A 74 -15.14 9.09 11.11
C ASP A 74 -15.95 7.91 10.54
N GLU A 75 -17.00 7.47 11.26
CA GLU A 75 -17.87 6.37 10.82
C GLU A 75 -18.54 6.61 9.45
N LYS A 76 -18.65 7.87 9.02
CA LYS A 76 -19.25 8.28 7.74
C LYS A 76 -18.23 8.41 6.61
N GLY A 77 -16.94 8.28 6.93
CA GLY A 77 -15.83 8.42 5.97
C GLY A 77 -15.33 9.85 5.81
N ASN A 78 -15.76 10.79 6.65
CA ASN A 78 -15.21 12.15 6.67
C ASN A 78 -13.94 12.17 7.51
N ARG A 79 -13.01 13.07 7.17
CA ARG A 79 -11.80 13.26 7.95
C ARG A 79 -12.12 13.79 9.35
N ILE A 80 -11.50 13.18 10.36
CA ILE A 80 -11.59 13.67 11.74
C ILE A 80 -10.65 14.87 11.89
N GLU A 81 -11.18 16.02 12.31
CA GLU A 81 -10.34 17.15 12.71
C GLU A 81 -9.59 16.78 14.00
N VAL A 82 -8.28 16.61 13.87
CA VAL A 82 -7.35 16.39 14.98
C VAL A 82 -6.37 17.55 15.05
N GLY A 83 -5.95 17.93 16.26
CA GLY A 83 -5.04 19.06 16.45
C GLY A 83 -3.66 18.83 15.85
N ASP A 84 -3.19 17.58 15.92
CA ASP A 84 -1.86 17.13 15.48
C ASP A 84 -2.00 15.87 14.62
N ILE A 85 -1.37 15.89 13.44
CA ILE A 85 -1.44 14.79 12.46
C ILE A 85 -0.07 14.16 12.27
N PRO A 86 0.08 12.84 12.51
CA PRO A 86 1.34 12.18 12.27
C PRO A 86 1.69 12.11 10.78
N TYR A 87 2.97 12.28 10.48
CA TYR A 87 3.48 12.18 9.12
C TYR A 87 4.79 11.38 9.05
N SER A 88 5.11 10.89 7.85
CA SER A 88 6.37 10.22 7.56
C SER A 88 7.01 10.85 6.33
N VAL A 89 8.32 11.09 6.41
CA VAL A 89 9.12 11.72 5.36
C VAL A 89 9.58 10.65 4.36
N PHE A 90 9.60 10.99 3.08
CA PHE A 90 10.20 10.16 2.04
C PHE A 90 11.72 10.27 2.15
N GLU A 91 12.37 9.21 2.62
CA GLU A 91 13.77 9.21 2.98
C GLU A 91 14.52 8.00 2.40
N PRO A 92 15.85 8.08 2.24
CA PRO A 92 16.64 6.97 1.72
C PRO A 92 16.43 5.71 2.54
N LEU A 93 16.32 4.59 1.84
CA LEU A 93 16.37 3.28 2.47
C LEU A 93 17.78 3.05 3.04
N ASN A 94 17.88 2.93 4.36
CA ASN A 94 19.17 2.78 5.06
C ASN A 94 19.60 1.32 5.27
N GLU A 95 18.66 0.37 5.19
CA GLU A 95 18.88 -1.05 5.42
C GLU A 95 18.09 -1.90 4.41
N ASP A 96 18.60 -3.07 4.06
CA ASP A 96 17.91 -4.00 3.15
C ASP A 96 16.56 -4.44 3.74
N ILE A 97 15.48 -4.31 2.97
CA ILE A 97 14.16 -4.79 3.37
C ILE A 97 14.05 -6.27 3.01
N LYS A 98 13.90 -7.13 4.01
CA LYS A 98 13.63 -8.55 3.79
C LYS A 98 12.13 -8.82 3.69
N LEU A 99 11.67 -9.15 2.49
CA LEU A 99 10.31 -9.66 2.27
C LEU A 99 10.28 -11.16 2.60
N THR A 100 9.34 -11.61 3.45
CA THR A 100 9.21 -13.02 3.85
C THR A 100 7.76 -13.49 3.73
N GLU A 101 7.50 -14.53 2.96
CA GLU A 101 6.19 -15.21 2.86
C GLU A 101 6.36 -16.70 3.18
N ILE A 102 5.59 -17.22 4.16
CA ILE A 102 5.61 -18.64 4.56
C ILE A 102 4.24 -19.27 4.23
N GLN A 103 4.20 -20.20 3.27
CA GLN A 103 3.00 -20.98 2.93
C GLN A 103 3.14 -22.44 3.39
N THR A 104 2.08 -23.00 3.98
CA THR A 104 1.98 -24.42 4.33
C THR A 104 1.00 -25.09 3.36
N TYR A 105 1.47 -26.00 2.51
CA TYR A 105 0.61 -26.75 1.61
C TYR A 105 0.12 -28.06 2.26
N SER A 106 -1.19 -28.29 2.26
CA SER A 106 -1.79 -29.58 2.62
C SER A 106 -2.04 -30.41 1.36
N VAL A 107 -1.27 -31.48 1.15
CA VAL A 107 -1.53 -32.43 0.06
C VAL A 107 -2.63 -33.40 0.51
N VAL A 108 -3.85 -33.23 0.00
CA VAL A 108 -4.96 -34.16 0.24
C VAL A 108 -4.87 -35.33 -0.76
N LYS A 109 -4.35 -36.47 -0.31
CA LYS A 109 -4.43 -37.74 -1.04
C LYS A 109 -5.71 -38.48 -0.63
N ASN A 110 -6.73 -38.43 -1.47
CA ASN A 110 -7.92 -39.25 -1.29
C ASN A 110 -7.69 -40.62 -1.93
N VAL A 111 -7.91 -41.69 -1.16
CA VAL A 111 -7.93 -43.07 -1.65
C VAL A 111 -9.32 -43.63 -1.39
N VAL A 112 -10.02 -44.06 -2.43
CA VAL A 112 -11.32 -44.73 -2.31
C VAL A 112 -11.09 -46.25 -2.30
N LEU A 113 -11.47 -46.89 -1.20
CA LEU A 113 -11.46 -48.35 -1.04
C LEU A 113 -12.86 -48.90 -1.32
N SER A 114 -12.95 -50.00 -2.06
CA SER A 114 -14.21 -50.70 -2.31
C SER A 114 -14.78 -51.31 -1.02
N LYS A 115 -16.05 -51.74 -1.05
CA LYS A 115 -16.68 -52.50 0.05
C LYS A 115 -15.96 -53.82 0.37
N GLU A 116 -15.08 -54.28 -0.52
CA GLU A 116 -14.22 -55.47 -0.36
C GLU A 116 -12.77 -55.10 0.00
N MET A 117 -12.51 -53.85 0.41
CA MET A 117 -11.20 -53.34 0.81
C MET A 117 -10.13 -53.43 -0.28
N ARG A 118 -10.52 -53.31 -1.55
CA ARG A 118 -9.60 -53.23 -2.70
C ARG A 118 -9.58 -51.80 -3.24
N LYS A 119 -8.39 -51.33 -3.67
CA LYS A 119 -8.24 -50.02 -4.31
C LYS A 119 -8.97 -50.02 -5.65
N ILE A 120 -9.89 -49.09 -5.86
CA ILE A 120 -10.58 -48.90 -7.14
C ILE A 120 -9.75 -47.88 -7.95
N ASP A 121 -8.73 -48.34 -8.68
CA ASP A 121 -8.13 -47.54 -9.76
C ASP A 121 -8.92 -47.84 -11.04
N HIS A 122 -9.95 -47.04 -11.30
CA HIS A 122 -10.56 -47.00 -12.63
C HIS A 122 -10.76 -45.54 -13.02
N ASP A 123 -9.89 -45.09 -13.92
CA ASP A 123 -10.13 -44.02 -14.91
C ASP A 123 -10.70 -42.69 -14.37
N SER A 124 -10.23 -42.22 -13.23
CA SER A 124 -10.38 -40.80 -12.89
C SER A 124 -9.31 -40.03 -13.63
N ASP A 125 -9.72 -39.15 -14.55
CA ASP A 125 -8.91 -38.14 -15.21
C ASP A 125 -7.69 -37.79 -14.37
N MET A 126 -6.49 -38.15 -14.85
CA MET A 126 -5.26 -37.61 -14.31
C MET A 126 -5.29 -36.10 -14.57
N TYR A 127 -5.90 -35.35 -13.65
CA TYR A 127 -5.50 -33.98 -13.39
C TYR A 127 -4.04 -34.08 -12.92
N TYR A 128 -3.13 -34.10 -13.88
CA TYR A 128 -1.81 -33.56 -13.65
C TYR A 128 -2.07 -32.19 -13.02
N PRO A 129 -1.61 -31.94 -11.78
CA PRO A 129 -1.68 -30.60 -11.27
C PRO A 129 -0.78 -29.80 -12.20
N ILE A 130 -1.41 -29.01 -13.07
CA ILE A 130 -0.75 -27.88 -13.71
C ILE A 130 -0.34 -27.02 -12.52
N ALA A 131 0.87 -27.23 -12.03
CA ALA A 131 1.48 -26.41 -11.00
C ALA A 131 1.90 -25.10 -11.65
N SER A 132 0.94 -24.36 -12.23
CA SER A 132 1.02 -22.92 -12.23
C SER A 132 0.91 -22.55 -10.76
N LYS A 133 2.06 -22.43 -10.08
CA LYS A 133 2.08 -21.85 -8.74
C LYS A 133 1.27 -20.54 -8.82
N PRO A 134 0.27 -20.33 -7.94
CA PRO A 134 -0.37 -19.03 -7.87
C PRO A 134 0.73 -18.00 -7.70
N ILE A 135 0.76 -16.96 -8.55
CA ILE A 135 1.68 -15.84 -8.39
C ILE A 135 1.48 -15.30 -6.97
N MET A 136 2.53 -15.31 -6.15
CA MET A 136 2.45 -14.98 -4.74
C MET A 136 2.11 -13.48 -4.61
N GLU A 137 1.38 -13.09 -3.56
CA GLU A 137 1.04 -11.67 -3.35
C GLU A 137 2.32 -10.83 -3.12
N GLN A 138 3.35 -11.45 -2.54
CA GLN A 138 4.69 -10.86 -2.46
C GLN A 138 5.33 -10.64 -3.83
N ASP A 139 5.29 -11.63 -4.73
CA ASP A 139 5.85 -11.50 -6.08
C ASP A 139 5.20 -10.34 -6.83
N LYS A 140 3.87 -10.20 -6.75
CA LYS A 140 3.15 -9.08 -7.37
C LYS A 140 3.58 -7.72 -6.81
N ALA A 141 3.85 -7.66 -5.51
CA ALA A 141 4.24 -6.42 -4.88
C ALA A 141 5.71 -6.07 -5.19
N VAL A 142 6.61 -7.05 -5.27
CA VAL A 142 7.97 -6.86 -5.78
C VAL A 142 7.92 -6.33 -7.21
N ASP A 143 7.18 -6.99 -8.10
CA ASP A 143 7.01 -6.55 -9.49
C ASP A 143 6.46 -5.11 -9.56
N SER A 144 5.51 -4.77 -8.69
CA SER A 144 4.90 -3.44 -8.64
C SER A 144 5.90 -2.38 -8.18
N ILE A 145 6.72 -2.68 -7.16
CA ILE A 145 7.78 -1.79 -6.67
C ILE A 145 8.85 -1.62 -7.74
N GLU A 146 9.36 -2.71 -8.32
CA GLU A 146 10.36 -2.65 -9.40
C GLU A 146 9.84 -1.88 -10.62
N SER A 147 8.57 -2.04 -10.97
CA SER A 147 7.94 -1.28 -12.04
C SER A 147 7.92 0.22 -11.73
N TRP A 148 7.63 0.62 -10.48
CA TRP A 148 7.73 2.02 -10.06
C TRP A 148 9.17 2.54 -10.11
N GLN A 149 10.14 1.76 -9.64
CA GLN A 149 11.55 2.15 -9.67
C GLN A 149 12.05 2.42 -11.09
N ASN A 150 11.64 1.59 -12.04
CA ASN A 150 12.06 1.69 -13.43
C ASN A 150 11.27 2.73 -14.23
N ASN A 151 9.97 2.92 -13.93
CA ASN A 151 9.05 3.67 -14.80
C ASN A 151 8.32 4.83 -14.09
N GLY A 152 8.57 5.09 -12.81
CA GLY A 152 7.84 6.10 -12.03
C GLY A 152 8.00 7.52 -12.60
N GLN A 153 9.22 7.87 -13.00
CA GLN A 153 9.49 9.18 -13.64
C GLN A 153 8.83 9.29 -15.02
N ASP A 154 8.89 8.21 -15.83
CA ASP A 154 8.20 8.16 -17.12
C ASP A 154 6.68 8.27 -16.96
N TRP A 155 6.13 7.68 -15.89
CA TRP A 155 4.71 7.79 -15.55
C TRP A 155 4.34 9.24 -15.23
N PHE A 156 5.13 9.94 -14.41
CA PHE A 156 4.90 11.37 -14.13
C PHE A 156 4.99 12.21 -15.40
N TYR A 157 5.98 11.97 -16.26
CA TYR A 157 6.12 12.67 -17.52
C TYR A 157 4.91 12.45 -18.44
N ALA A 158 4.42 11.20 -18.53
CA ALA A 158 3.24 10.86 -19.32
C ALA A 158 1.98 11.55 -18.81
N GLU A 159 1.75 11.54 -17.48
CA GLU A 159 0.60 12.23 -16.86
C GLU A 159 0.69 13.75 -16.97
N TYR A 160 1.90 14.32 -16.90
CA TYR A 160 2.11 15.73 -17.15
C TYR A 160 1.75 16.10 -18.59
N LYS A 161 2.22 15.32 -19.57
CA LYS A 161 1.94 15.56 -20.99
C LYS A 161 0.46 15.45 -21.34
N GLN A 162 -0.27 14.54 -20.70
CA GLN A 162 -1.70 14.32 -20.98
C GLN A 162 -2.62 15.26 -20.19
N ASN A 163 -2.32 15.48 -18.91
CA ASN A 163 -3.25 16.09 -17.95
C ASN A 163 -2.64 17.27 -17.17
N GLY A 164 -1.44 17.72 -17.52
CA GLY A 164 -0.72 18.80 -16.82
C GLY A 164 -0.41 18.48 -15.36
N GLY A 165 -0.32 17.20 -15.00
CA GLY A 165 -0.07 16.74 -13.63
C GLY A 165 -1.29 16.81 -12.70
N LYS A 166 -2.45 17.28 -13.18
CA LYS A 166 -3.67 17.42 -12.36
C LYS A 166 -4.22 16.09 -11.87
N SER A 167 -4.03 15.04 -12.66
CA SER A 167 -4.43 13.64 -12.40
C SER A 167 -3.48 12.90 -11.47
N VAL A 168 -2.33 13.49 -11.12
CA VAL A 168 -1.43 12.90 -10.12
C VAL A 168 -2.15 12.86 -8.78
N PHE A 169 -2.06 11.71 -8.14
CA PHE A 169 -2.72 11.37 -6.88
C PHE A 169 -2.44 12.42 -5.79
N ASN A 170 -3.44 12.67 -4.94
CA ASN A 170 -3.28 13.47 -3.71
C ASN A 170 -3.36 12.61 -2.46
N LYS A 171 -4.08 11.49 -2.55
CA LYS A 171 -4.40 10.64 -1.42
C LYS A 171 -4.66 9.21 -1.83
N PHE A 172 -4.47 8.31 -0.87
CA PHE A 172 -4.73 6.88 -0.99
C PHE A 172 -5.68 6.45 0.13
N TYR A 173 -6.68 5.66 -0.21
CA TYR A 173 -7.51 4.97 0.77
C TYR A 173 -6.89 3.63 1.10
N VAL A 174 -6.72 3.36 2.39
CA VAL A 174 -6.04 2.16 2.90
C VAL A 174 -6.98 1.42 3.85
N PRO A 175 -7.24 0.12 3.63
CA PRO A 175 -8.04 -0.69 4.55
C PRO A 175 -7.41 -0.76 5.95
N SER A 176 -8.15 -0.31 6.95
CA SER A 176 -7.70 -0.25 8.35
C SER A 176 -7.52 -1.64 8.95
N ASP A 177 -8.29 -2.63 8.52
CA ASP A 177 -8.23 -4.03 8.99
C ASP A 177 -6.94 -4.77 8.61
N LYS A 178 -6.05 -4.13 7.85
CA LYS A 178 -4.77 -4.72 7.41
C LYS A 178 -3.56 -4.09 8.08
N ILE A 179 -3.69 -2.82 8.47
CA ILE A 179 -2.63 -2.06 9.14
C ILE A 179 -2.87 -2.00 10.65
N CYS A 180 -4.13 -1.89 11.06
CA CYS A 180 -4.53 -1.71 12.45
C CYS A 180 -4.96 -3.03 13.13
N TYR A 181 -4.75 -4.19 12.49
CA TYR A 181 -5.20 -5.49 13.01
C TYR A 181 -4.13 -6.19 13.85
N GLY A 182 -4.54 -6.64 15.04
CA GLY A 182 -3.72 -7.39 15.98
C GLY A 182 -3.11 -6.54 17.11
N ASP A 183 -2.96 -7.14 18.28
CA ASP A 183 -2.36 -6.52 19.48
C ASP A 183 -0.84 -6.39 19.40
N GLN A 184 -0.24 -6.69 18.25
CA GLN A 184 1.20 -6.66 18.07
C GLN A 184 1.68 -5.26 17.69
N GLU A 185 2.80 -4.87 18.30
CA GLU A 185 3.57 -3.68 17.95
C GLU A 185 4.18 -3.85 16.56
N MET A 186 3.45 -3.41 15.53
CA MET A 186 3.92 -3.44 14.15
C MET A 186 4.48 -2.09 13.74
N SER A 187 5.49 -2.13 12.88
CA SER A 187 5.96 -0.98 12.11
C SER A 187 5.90 -1.35 10.63
N PHE A 188 5.75 -0.36 9.77
CA PHE A 188 5.62 -0.58 8.34
C PHE A 188 6.63 0.26 7.57
N VAL A 189 7.15 -0.31 6.51
CA VAL A 189 7.75 0.46 5.42
C VAL A 189 6.70 0.62 4.35
N CYS A 190 6.54 1.82 3.82
CA CYS A 190 5.71 2.08 2.66
C CYS A 190 6.60 2.44 1.46
N SER A 191 6.31 1.82 0.33
CA SER A 191 6.96 2.13 -0.94
C SER A 191 5.92 2.36 -2.03
N PHE A 192 6.28 3.11 -3.06
CA PHE A 192 5.43 3.25 -4.23
C PHE A 192 5.55 2.02 -5.14
N GLY A 193 4.44 1.68 -5.78
CA GLY A 193 4.36 0.68 -6.84
C GLY A 193 3.54 1.17 -8.02
N LEU A 194 3.69 0.51 -9.17
CA LEU A 194 2.79 0.68 -10.32
C LEU A 194 1.94 -0.57 -10.51
N LYS A 195 0.63 -0.37 -10.59
CA LYS A 195 -0.32 -1.42 -10.96
C LYS A 195 -1.08 -1.11 -12.22
N TYR A 196 -1.28 -2.12 -13.06
CA TYR A 196 -2.23 -1.99 -14.15
C TYR A 196 -3.67 -1.99 -13.65
N SER A 197 -4.44 -0.99 -14.04
CA SER A 197 -5.89 -1.00 -13.86
C SER A 197 -6.58 -1.37 -15.16
N GLU A 198 -7.32 -2.49 -15.15
CA GLU A 198 -8.18 -2.88 -16.27
C GLU A 198 -9.34 -1.90 -16.49
N ILE A 199 -9.81 -1.23 -15.43
CA ILE A 199 -10.92 -0.28 -15.55
C ILE A 199 -10.47 0.97 -16.28
N TYR A 200 -9.30 1.51 -15.91
CA TYR A 200 -8.76 2.73 -16.51
C TYR A 200 -7.85 2.46 -17.71
N GLN A 201 -7.57 1.18 -18.01
CA GLN A 201 -6.65 0.73 -19.06
C GLN A 201 -5.29 1.45 -19.00
N LYS A 202 -4.76 1.65 -17.79
CA LYS A 202 -3.47 2.32 -17.56
C LYS A 202 -2.79 1.87 -16.27
N GLN A 203 -1.48 2.11 -16.21
CA GLN A 203 -0.70 1.97 -14.97
C GLN A 203 -1.11 3.06 -13.98
N LEU A 204 -1.32 2.67 -12.74
CA LEU A 204 -1.72 3.52 -11.64
C LEU A 204 -0.74 3.38 -10.48
N PRO A 205 -0.32 4.49 -9.87
CA PRO A 205 0.49 4.46 -8.66
C PRO A 205 -0.30 3.86 -7.50
N ALA A 206 0.39 3.05 -6.71
CA ALA A 206 -0.09 2.46 -5.48
C ALA A 206 0.92 2.71 -4.36
N LEU A 207 0.44 2.75 -3.12
CA LEU A 207 1.26 2.72 -1.92
C LEU A 207 1.20 1.31 -1.33
N ILE A 208 2.35 0.64 -1.31
CA ILE A 208 2.52 -0.74 -0.83
C ILE A 208 3.03 -0.68 0.59
N PHE A 209 2.36 -1.41 1.49
CA PHE A 209 2.71 -1.48 2.91
C PHE A 209 3.41 -2.80 3.20
N ILE A 210 4.60 -2.72 3.78
CA ILE A 210 5.45 -3.85 4.13
C ILE A 210 5.61 -3.90 5.66
N SER A 211 5.10 -4.94 6.32
CA SER A 211 5.26 -5.07 7.78
C SER A 211 6.68 -5.51 8.16
N ILE A 212 7.25 -4.86 9.17
CA ILE A 212 8.52 -5.27 9.80
C ILE A 212 8.20 -5.95 11.14
N HIS A 213 8.44 -7.26 11.21
CA HIS A 213 8.34 -8.04 12.45
C HIS A 213 9.70 -8.13 13.13
N LYS A 214 9.77 -7.84 14.44
CA LYS A 214 11.01 -8.01 15.23
C LYS A 214 11.32 -9.46 15.59
N ASP A 215 10.33 -10.36 15.61
CA ASP A 215 10.51 -11.78 15.91
C ASP A 215 9.55 -12.67 15.09
N LEU A 216 10.06 -13.38 14.09
CA LEU A 216 9.31 -14.45 13.39
C LEU A 216 9.41 -15.75 14.20
N GLY A 217 8.69 -15.81 15.31
CA GLY A 217 8.56 -17.01 16.14
C GLY A 217 7.10 -17.27 16.52
N GLY A 218 6.40 -18.11 15.76
CA GLY A 218 5.18 -18.78 16.23
C GLY A 218 3.94 -18.68 15.34
N SER A 219 3.60 -19.84 14.75
CA SER A 219 2.28 -20.36 14.35
C SER A 219 1.29 -19.53 13.52
N VAL A 220 1.15 -19.98 12.27
CA VAL A 220 -0.09 -20.28 11.52
C VAL A 220 -1.11 -19.14 11.29
N GLU A 221 -0.99 -18.51 10.13
CA GLU A 221 -1.97 -18.34 9.04
C GLU A 221 -1.30 -17.37 8.07
N THR A 222 -1.18 -17.76 6.79
CA THR A 222 -0.47 -17.06 5.69
C THR A 222 -0.02 -15.63 6.03
N ILE A 223 1.19 -15.47 6.57
CA ILE A 223 1.79 -14.17 6.84
C ILE A 223 2.38 -13.70 5.51
N SER A 224 1.58 -13.00 4.71
CA SER A 224 2.11 -12.09 3.70
C SER A 224 2.37 -10.76 4.40
N ASN A 225 3.61 -10.32 4.39
CA ASN A 225 3.97 -9.00 4.86
C ASN A 225 3.76 -7.93 3.77
N THR A 226 3.19 -8.28 2.61
CA THR A 226 3.04 -7.36 1.49
C THR A 226 1.59 -7.26 1.06
N TYR A 227 1.07 -6.04 1.19
CA TYR A 227 -0.34 -5.75 0.97
C TYR A 227 -0.46 -4.53 0.08
N ASP A 228 -1.12 -4.72 -1.04
CA ASP A 228 -1.17 -3.75 -2.12
C ASP A 228 -2.63 -3.34 -2.37
N TRP A 229 -3.12 -2.35 -1.63
CA TRP A 229 -4.55 -1.97 -1.65
C TRP A 229 -4.85 -0.48 -1.71
N ALA A 230 -3.84 0.37 -1.93
CA ALA A 230 -4.05 1.77 -2.17
C ALA A 230 -4.76 1.98 -3.52
N LYS A 231 -6.08 2.23 -3.49
CA LYS A 231 -6.81 2.68 -4.67
C LYS A 231 -6.57 4.19 -4.83
N PRO A 232 -5.96 4.66 -5.95
CA PRO A 232 -5.91 6.09 -6.20
C PRO A 232 -7.33 6.62 -6.40
N CYS A 233 -7.69 7.69 -5.68
CA CYS A 233 -8.97 8.37 -5.83
C CYS A 233 -8.95 9.19 -7.14
N PRO A 234 -9.82 8.88 -8.13
CA PRO A 234 -9.93 9.65 -9.36
C PRO A 234 -10.47 11.06 -9.08
N PRO A 235 -10.30 12.03 -10.00
CA PRO A 235 -10.84 13.39 -9.86
C PRO A 235 -12.37 13.49 -9.76
N VAL A 236 -13.10 12.37 -9.84
CA VAL A 236 -14.56 12.27 -9.62
C VAL A 236 -14.85 11.33 -8.44
N CYS A 237 -14.11 11.46 -7.35
CA CYS A 237 -14.53 10.89 -6.07
C CYS A 237 -15.78 11.65 -5.60
N LYS A 238 -16.94 10.98 -5.57
CA LYS A 238 -18.13 11.47 -4.87
C LYS A 238 -17.97 11.31 -3.36
N ILE A 239 -16.92 11.89 -2.81
CA ILE A 239 -16.73 12.09 -1.38
C ILE A 239 -17.04 13.57 -1.17
N PRO A 240 -17.82 13.96 -0.14
CA PRO A 240 -18.25 15.35 0.01
C PRO A 240 -17.05 16.28 -0.11
N ASP A 241 -17.05 17.08 -1.18
CA ASP A 241 -16.02 18.05 -1.48
C ASP A 241 -16.00 19.10 -0.36
N PHE A 242 -14.80 19.41 0.11
CA PHE A 242 -14.53 20.74 0.66
C PHE A 242 -13.94 21.56 -0.47
N ASP A 243 -14.75 22.49 -0.96
CA ASP A 243 -14.29 23.63 -1.75
C ASP A 243 -13.13 24.32 -1.02
N ILE A 244 -11.99 24.42 -1.68
CA ILE A 244 -10.98 25.48 -1.45
C ILE A 244 -10.74 26.14 -2.80
#